data_AF-A0AAE2Y304-F1
#
_entry.id   AF-A0AAE2Y304-F1
#
_cell.length_a   1.000
_cell.length_b   1.000
_cell.length_c   1.000
_cell.angle_alpha   90.00
_cell.angle_beta   90.00
_cell.angle_gamma   90.00
#
_symmetry.space_group_name_H-M   'P 1'
#
loop_
_entity.id
_entity.type
_entity.pdbx_description
1 polymer ?
#
loop_
_entity_poly.entity_id
_entity_poly.type
_entity_poly.pdbx_seq_one_letter_code
_entity_poly.pdbx_strand_id
1 'polypeptide(L)'
;MEFLEDLRSALGVDFKKLNLAVMNDVDIDFAFQILSEGKLLYEKDADLRSDLEVNIIKRYIDAKPLLELRRKRLEELYGLG
;
A
#
# COMPACT_ATOMS: atom_id res chain seq x y z
N MET A 1 2.80 10.27 -15.86
CA MET A 1 2.01 9.35 -16.72
C MET A 1 2.89 8.56 -17.68
N GLU A 2 4.01 9.11 -18.17
CA GLU A 2 4.96 8.41 -19.07
C GLU A 2 5.49 7.07 -18.50
N PHE A 3 5.88 7.03 -17.23
CA PHE A 3 6.36 5.80 -16.58
C PHE A 3 5.38 4.62 -16.57
N LEU A 4 4.07 4.89 -16.54
CA LEU A 4 3.06 3.81 -16.47
C LEU A 4 2.86 3.18 -17.85
N GLU A 5 2.96 3.98 -18.92
CA GLU A 5 2.97 3.52 -20.31
C GLU A 5 4.20 2.66 -20.59
N ASP A 6 5.38 3.09 -20.12
CA ASP A 6 6.62 2.33 -20.29
C ASP A 6 6.58 1.01 -19.56
N LEU A 7 6.13 1.01 -18.29
CA LEU A 7 5.98 -0.20 -17.49
C LEU A 7 4.96 -1.15 -18.12
N ARG A 8 3.86 -0.62 -18.67
CA ARG A 8 2.86 -1.40 -19.38
C ARG A 8 3.46 -2.08 -20.61
N SER A 9 4.17 -1.33 -21.44
CA SER A 9 4.83 -1.84 -22.65
C SER A 9 5.84 -2.93 -22.31
N ALA A 10 6.65 -2.70 -21.27
CA ALA A 10 7.65 -3.67 -20.80
C ALA A 10 7.03 -4.96 -20.24
N LEU A 11 5.88 -4.86 -19.56
CA LEU A 11 5.19 -6.01 -18.96
C LEU A 11 4.16 -6.68 -19.90
N GLY A 12 3.84 -6.08 -21.04
CA GLY A 12 2.87 -6.62 -22.01
C GLY A 12 1.44 -6.76 -21.47
N VAL A 13 1.05 -5.96 -20.47
CA VAL A 13 -0.27 -6.02 -19.81
C VAL A 13 -1.16 -4.87 -20.24
N ASP A 14 -2.49 -5.04 -20.13
CA ASP A 14 -3.46 -3.99 -20.46
C ASP A 14 -3.66 -3.02 -19.28
N PHE A 15 -4.10 -1.79 -19.56
CA PHE A 15 -4.31 -0.70 -18.57
C PHE A 15 -5.17 -1.10 -17.38
N LYS A 16 -6.16 -1.97 -17.59
CA LYS A 16 -7.08 -2.43 -16.53
C LYS A 16 -6.45 -3.44 -15.57
N LYS A 17 -5.27 -3.98 -15.90
CA LYS A 17 -4.60 -5.06 -15.14
C LYS A 17 -3.39 -4.57 -14.37
N LEU A 18 -2.97 -3.32 -14.56
CA LEU A 18 -1.83 -2.73 -13.90
C LEU A 18 -2.27 -1.51 -13.12
N ASN A 19 -2.05 -1.54 -11.80
CA ASN A 19 -2.23 -0.38 -10.95
C ASN A 19 -0.87 0.01 -10.35
N LEU A 20 -0.58 1.31 -10.31
CA LEU A 20 0.65 1.85 -9.75
C LEU A 20 0.29 2.77 -8.58
N ALA A 21 0.84 2.45 -7.42
CA ALA A 21 0.68 3.25 -6.22
C ALA A 21 2.05 3.75 -5.74
N VAL A 22 2.13 5.02 -5.34
CA VAL A 22 3.35 5.62 -4.80
C VAL A 22 3.33 5.46 -3.28
N MET A 23 4.22 4.62 -2.75
CA MET A 23 4.30 4.30 -1.30
C MET A 23 4.33 5.52 -0.37
N ASN A 24 4.86 6.67 -0.83
CA ASN A 24 4.92 7.89 -0.02
C ASN A 24 3.58 8.63 0.13
N ASP A 25 2.61 8.34 -0.73
CA ASP A 25 1.32 9.07 -0.81
C ASP A 25 0.10 8.16 -0.55
N VAL A 26 0.33 6.86 -0.35
CA VAL A 26 -0.76 5.93 -0.01
C VAL A 26 -1.16 6.06 1.46
N ASP A 27 -2.43 5.75 1.73
CA ASP A 27 -2.93 5.63 3.10
C ASP A 27 -2.15 4.58 3.89
N ILE A 28 -2.00 4.80 5.19
CA ILE A 28 -1.17 3.96 6.05
C ILE A 28 -1.66 2.51 6.13
N ASP A 29 -2.97 2.30 6.00
CA ASP A 29 -3.59 0.97 5.96
C ASP A 29 -3.15 0.21 4.71
N PHE A 30 -3.17 0.88 3.55
CA PHE A 30 -2.74 0.30 2.29
C PHE A 30 -1.22 0.10 2.24
N ALA A 31 -0.43 1.04 2.79
CA ALA A 31 1.02 0.88 2.95
C ALA A 31 1.36 -0.37 3.77
N PHE A 32 0.66 -0.58 4.89
CA PHE A 32 0.86 -1.74 5.74
C PHE A 32 0.43 -3.04 5.06
N GLN A 33 -0.65 -3.02 4.27
CA GLN A 33 -1.07 -4.17 3.48
C GLN A 33 -0.02 -4.55 2.44
N ILE A 34 0.53 -3.57 1.69
CA ILE A 34 1.61 -3.80 0.73
C ILE A 34 2.82 -4.44 1.42
N LEU A 35 3.17 -3.97 2.61
CA LEU A 35 4.30 -4.51 3.37
C LEU A 35 4.05 -5.94 3.87
N SER A 36 2.82 -6.25 4.26
CA SER A 36 2.44 -7.55 4.83
C SER A 36 2.23 -8.64 3.78
N GLU A 37 1.64 -8.29 2.63
CA GLU A 37 1.22 -9.23 1.59
C GLU A 37 2.05 -9.13 0.31
N GLY A 38 2.71 -7.99 0.11
CA GLY A 38 3.47 -7.71 -1.10
C GLY A 38 4.75 -8.52 -1.19
N LYS A 39 5.22 -8.68 -2.43
CA LYS A 39 6.50 -9.31 -2.72
C LYS A 39 7.49 -8.27 -3.21
N LEU A 40 8.66 -8.21 -2.56
CA LEU A 40 9.74 -7.34 -3.00
C LEU A 40 10.26 -7.79 -4.36
N LEU A 41 10.19 -6.91 -5.35
CA LEU A 41 10.69 -7.15 -6.70
C LEU A 41 12.10 -6.57 -6.90
N TYR A 42 12.38 -5.44 -6.26
CA TYR A 42 13.63 -4.72 -6.38
C TYR A 42 13.87 -3.85 -5.15
N GLU A 43 15.10 -3.86 -4.65
CA GLU A 43 15.63 -2.86 -3.72
C GLU A 43 17.00 -2.41 -4.18
N LYS A 44 17.28 -1.12 -4.01
CA LYS A 44 18.62 -0.55 -4.27
C LYS A 44 19.45 -0.47 -2.99
N ASP A 45 18.79 -0.18 -1.88
CA ASP A 45 19.37 0.07 -0.57
C ASP A 45 18.48 -0.58 0.48
N ALA A 46 19.02 -1.60 1.16
CA ALA A 46 18.29 -2.40 2.13
C ALA A 46 18.07 -1.64 3.45
N ASP A 47 18.98 -0.73 3.81
CA ASP A 47 18.87 0.04 5.05
C ASP A 47 17.73 1.07 4.91
N LEU A 48 17.68 1.77 3.76
CA LEU A 48 16.58 2.68 3.45
C LEU A 48 15.22 1.96 3.39
N ARG A 49 15.17 0.73 2.87
CA ARG A 49 13.95 -0.08 2.89
C ARG A 49 13.56 -0.42 4.33
N SER A 50 14.50 -0.91 5.13
CA SER A 50 14.26 -1.29 6.52
C SER A 50 13.71 -0.11 7.33
N ASP A 51 14.28 1.09 7.16
CA ASP A 51 13.81 2.31 7.81
C ASP A 51 12.38 2.69 7.39
N LEU A 52 12.06 2.55 6.11
CA LEU A 52 10.71 2.77 5.59
C LEU A 52 9.71 1.78 6.20
N GLU A 53 10.07 0.49 6.26
CA GLU A 53 9.23 -0.56 6.82
C GLU A 53 8.94 -0.32 8.30
N VAL A 54 9.97 -0.01 9.08
CA VAL A 54 9.84 0.34 10.50
C VAL A 54 8.94 1.55 10.70
N ASN A 55 9.06 2.58 9.85
CA ASN A 55 8.23 3.78 9.91
C ASN A 55 6.74 3.45 9.64
N ILE A 56 6.47 2.67 8.59
CA ILE A 56 5.11 2.26 8.23
C ILE A 56 4.49 1.43 9.35
N ILE A 57 5.21 0.46 9.90
CA ILE A 57 4.70 -0.39 10.98
C ILE A 57 4.36 0.44 12.22
N LYS A 58 5.25 1.37 12.64
CA LYS A 58 5.01 2.26 13.78
C LYS A 58 3.75 3.09 13.57
N ARG A 59 3.65 3.79 12.44
CA ARG A 59 2.50 4.63 12.10
C ARG A 59 1.20 3.84 12.01
N TYR A 60 1.25 2.61 11.48
CA TYR A 60 0.10 1.73 11.42
C TYR A 60 -0.35 1.31 12.82
N ILE A 61 0.57 0.91 13.70
CA ILE A 61 0.24 0.54 15.09
C ILE A 61 -0.44 1.72 15.81
N ASP A 62 0.09 2.93 15.65
CA ASP A 62 -0.49 4.14 16.25
C ASP A 62 -1.89 4.45 15.68
N ALA A 63 -2.10 4.23 14.37
CA ALA A 63 -3.36 4.48 13.69
C ALA A 63 -4.39 3.35 13.85
N LYS A 64 -3.96 2.14 14.20
CA LYS A 64 -4.79 0.92 14.23
C LYS A 64 -6.09 1.08 15.04
N PRO A 65 -6.09 1.67 16.25
CA PRO A 65 -7.34 1.87 17.00
C PRO A 65 -8.37 2.72 16.25
N LEU A 66 -7.90 3.75 15.53
CA LEU A 66 -8.76 4.64 14.73
C LEU A 66 -9.28 3.94 13.48
N LEU A 67 -8.45 3.12 12.83
CA LEU A 67 -8.83 2.32 11.67
C LEU A 67 -9.91 1.29 12.05
N GLU A 68 -9.74 0.58 13.16
CA GLU A 68 -10.73 -0.37 13.66
C GLU A 68 -12.07 0.31 14.01
N LEU A 69 -12.02 1.49 14.64
CA LEU A 69 -13.23 2.26 14.92
C LEU A 69 -13.93 2.75 13.64
N ARG A 70 -13.15 3.14 12.62
CA ARG A 70 -13.69 3.51 11.30
C ARG A 70 -14.35 2.30 10.64
N ARG A 71 -13.72 1.12 10.71
CA ARG A 71 -14.25 -0.12 10.14
C ARG A 71 -15.58 -0.51 10.79
N LYS A 72 -15.64 -0.53 12.13
CA LYS A 72 -16.88 -0.81 12.87
C LYS A 72 -18.01 0.15 12.51
N ARG A 73 -17.72 1.45 12.41
CA ARG A 73 -18.73 2.44 11.99
C ARG A 73 -19.22 2.23 10.56
N LEU A 74 -18.35 1.82 9.65
CA LEU A 74 -18.76 1.50 8.28
C LEU A 74 -19.61 0.22 8.22
N GLU A 75 -19.26 -0.79 9.01
CA GLU A 75 -20.05 -2.02 9.18
C GLU A 75 -21.46 -1.70 9.71
N GLU A 76 -21.57 -0.84 10.72
CA GLU A 76 -22.84 -0.38 11.28
C GLU A 76 -23.69 0.43 10.29
N LEU A 77 -23.06 1.29 9.49
CA LEU A 77 -23.75 2.17 8.53
C LEU A 77 -24.21 1.46 7.26
N TYR A 78 -23.43 0.49 6.77
CA TYR A 78 -23.65 -0.14 5.47
C TYR A 78 -23.91 -1.66 5.53
N GLY A 79 -23.85 -2.27 6.71
CA GLY A 79 -24.11 -3.71 6.88
C GLY A 79 -23.08 -4.63 6.21
N LEU A 80 -21.89 -4.12 5.90
CA LEU A 80 -20.81 -4.87 5.25
C LEU A 80 -20.01 -5.66 6.31
N GLY A 81 -20.64 -6.68 6.88
CA GLY A 81 -20.01 -7.68 7.76
C GLY A 81 -19.89 -9.04 7.08
#